data_AF-A0A2E5DXQ9-F1
#
_entry.id   AF-A0A2E5DXQ9-F1
#
_cell.length_a   1.000
_cell.length_b   1.000
_cell.length_c   1.000
_cell.angle_alpha   90.00
_cell.angle_beta   90.00
_cell.angle_gamma   90.00
#
_symmetry.space_group_name_H-M   'P 1'
#
loop_
_entity.id
_entity.type
_entity.pdbx_description
1 polymer ?
#
loop_
_entity_poly.entity_id
_entity_poly.type
_entity_poly.pdbx_seq_one_letter_code
_entity_poly.pdbx_strand_id
1 'polypeptide(L)'
;MHHLEARIQRLERSRSRNWLLILAILSGLPLLMALAGTGLIPSGDSAVSERLVTRSLVIVDESNRPRIGLGVDEEIGSSIFIRDETGRPAVSLAALSSGGSISILNDKGQQVAVLSTSGTGDGQLRLSDSQGRTVGRIGRWAGEEKAGIRFYEHDDPVP
;
A
#
# COMPACT_ATOMS: atom_id res chain seq x y z
N MET A 1 2.73 -76.12 23.31
CA MET A 1 3.40 -75.34 22.24
C MET A 1 2.48 -75.03 21.04
N HIS A 2 1.42 -75.81 20.76
CA HIS A 2 0.56 -75.64 19.57
C HIS A 2 -0.27 -74.34 19.43
N HIS A 3 -0.52 -73.61 20.52
CA HIS A 3 -1.31 -72.36 20.44
C HIS A 3 -0.49 -71.16 19.92
N LEU A 4 0.84 -71.21 20.01
CA LEU A 4 1.73 -70.18 19.46
C LEU A 4 1.83 -70.29 17.94
N GLU A 5 1.90 -71.53 17.42
CA GLU A 5 1.95 -71.84 15.99
C GLU A 5 0.68 -71.40 15.27
N ALA A 6 -0.49 -71.61 15.89
CA ALA A 6 -1.76 -71.13 15.35
C ALA A 6 -1.86 -69.60 15.30
N ARG A 7 -1.27 -68.90 16.28
CA ARG A 7 -1.17 -67.43 16.29
C ARG A 7 -0.21 -66.92 15.20
N ILE A 8 0.92 -67.59 15.02
CA ILE A 8 1.91 -67.22 14.00
C ILE A 8 1.35 -67.46 12.59
N GLN A 9 0.69 -68.60 12.34
CA GLN A 9 0.04 -68.86 11.05
C GLN A 9 -1.11 -67.90 10.74
N ARG A 10 -1.83 -67.42 11.77
CA ARG A 10 -2.85 -66.37 11.59
C ARG A 10 -2.23 -65.00 11.30
N LEU A 11 -1.08 -64.68 11.91
CA LEU A 11 -0.37 -63.42 11.67
C LEU A 11 0.30 -63.38 10.28
N GLU A 12 0.86 -64.49 9.79
CA GLU A 12 1.53 -64.56 8.49
C GLU A 12 0.56 -64.40 7.31
N ARG A 13 -0.67 -64.93 7.41
CA ARG A 13 -1.68 -64.78 6.35
C ARG A 13 -2.21 -63.36 6.19
N SER A 14 -2.22 -62.56 7.26
CA SER A 14 -2.71 -61.18 7.21
C SER A 14 -1.63 -60.18 6.78
N ARG A 15 -0.35 -60.47 7.09
CA ARG A 15 0.78 -59.55 6.87
C ARG A 15 1.27 -59.49 5.42
N SER A 16 1.13 -60.55 4.63
CA SER A 16 1.72 -60.63 3.27
C SER A 16 1.05 -59.72 2.24
N ARG A 17 -0.26 -59.50 2.33
CA ARG A 17 -1.02 -58.65 1.38
C ARG A 17 -0.90 -57.16 1.66
N ASN A 18 -0.83 -56.76 2.93
CA ASN A 18 -0.81 -55.35 3.30
C ASN A 18 0.63 -54.79 3.36
N TRP A 19 1.63 -55.63 3.62
CA TRP A 19 3.05 -55.22 3.64
C TRP A 19 3.58 -54.81 2.26
N LEU A 20 3.15 -55.50 1.19
CA LEU A 20 3.55 -55.16 -0.18
C LEU A 20 2.95 -53.82 -0.65
N LEU A 21 1.74 -53.49 -0.19
CA LEU A 21 1.09 -52.20 -0.47
C LEU A 21 1.80 -51.04 0.25
N ILE A 22 2.27 -51.25 1.48
CA ILE A 22 3.01 -50.25 2.25
C ILE A 22 4.38 -49.95 1.61
N LEU A 23 5.08 -50.95 1.09
CA LEU A 23 6.36 -50.77 0.39
C LEU A 23 6.22 -50.06 -0.96
N ALA A 24 5.12 -50.30 -1.69
CA ALA A 24 4.84 -49.63 -2.96
C ALA A 24 4.50 -48.14 -2.80
N ILE A 25 3.86 -47.76 -1.69
CA ILE A 25 3.53 -46.35 -1.38
C ILE A 25 4.80 -45.57 -0.98
N LEU A 26 5.73 -46.21 -0.25
CA LEU A 26 6.95 -45.55 0.24
C LEU A 26 7.98 -45.29 -0.87
N SER A 27 8.03 -46.12 -1.92
CA SER A 27 8.93 -45.92 -3.07
C SER A 27 8.37 -44.98 -4.14
N GLY A 28 7.05 -44.73 -4.17
CA GLY A 28 6.40 -43.82 -5.11
C GLY A 28 6.47 -42.35 -4.72
N LEU A 29 6.53 -42.03 -3.42
CA LEU A 29 6.54 -40.65 -2.92
C LEU A 29 7.76 -39.80 -3.37
N PRO A 30 9.01 -40.33 -3.43
CA PRO A 30 10.15 -39.56 -3.92
C PRO A 30 10.07 -39.29 -5.43
N LEU A 31 9.50 -40.20 -6.21
CA LEU A 31 9.33 -40.04 -7.66
C LEU A 31 8.26 -38.99 -7.99
N LEU A 32 7.21 -38.91 -7.17
CA LEU A 32 6.16 -37.91 -7.29
C LEU A 32 6.64 -36.51 -6.83
N MET A 33 7.53 -36.45 -5.84
CA MET A 33 8.22 -35.22 -5.43
C MET A 33 9.27 -34.77 -6.46
N ALA A 34 9.97 -35.68 -7.14
CA ALA A 34 10.90 -35.34 -8.22
C ALA A 34 10.18 -34.86 -9.49
N LEU A 35 8.95 -35.32 -9.75
CA LEU A 35 8.13 -34.83 -10.87
C LEU A 35 7.40 -33.51 -10.55
N ALA A 36 7.28 -33.14 -9.27
CA ALA A 36 6.59 -31.92 -8.81
C ALA A 36 7.52 -30.81 -8.31
N GLY A 37 8.82 -31.07 -8.11
CA GLY A 37 9.62 -30.30 -7.15
C GLY A 37 11.05 -29.99 -7.53
N THR A 38 11.35 -29.66 -8.79
CA THR A 38 12.50 -28.79 -9.12
C THR A 38 12.09 -27.80 -10.20
N GLY A 39 11.05 -27.03 -9.93
CA GLY A 39 10.91 -25.75 -10.62
C GLY A 39 12.14 -24.94 -10.27
N LEU A 40 13.03 -24.74 -11.23
CA LEU A 40 14.03 -23.67 -11.18
C LEU A 40 13.30 -22.46 -10.64
N ILE A 41 13.71 -21.95 -9.48
CA ILE A 41 13.37 -20.58 -9.10
C ILE A 41 14.04 -19.76 -10.20
N PRO A 42 13.29 -19.20 -11.17
CA PRO A 42 13.91 -18.32 -12.13
C PRO A 42 14.45 -17.18 -11.27
N SER A 43 15.77 -16.97 -11.31
CA SER A 43 16.36 -15.75 -10.81
C SER A 43 15.65 -14.63 -11.55
N GLY A 44 14.65 -14.03 -10.89
CA GLY A 44 13.75 -13.09 -11.49
C GLY A 44 14.55 -11.86 -11.83
N ASP A 45 14.95 -11.77 -13.10
CA ASP A 45 15.19 -10.47 -13.71
C ASP A 45 13.87 -9.73 -13.50
N SER A 46 13.88 -8.78 -12.57
CA SER A 46 12.65 -8.15 -12.11
C SER A 46 12.08 -7.41 -13.30
N ALA A 47 11.10 -8.02 -13.96
CA ALA A 47 10.48 -7.49 -15.16
C ALA A 47 9.87 -6.13 -14.80
N VAL A 48 10.59 -5.05 -15.11
CA VAL A 48 10.10 -3.69 -14.93
C VAL A 48 8.99 -3.51 -15.95
N SER A 49 7.77 -3.26 -15.46
CA SER A 49 6.68 -2.90 -16.34
C SER A 49 6.97 -1.52 -16.95
N GLU A 50 7.07 -1.45 -18.28
CA GLU A 50 7.28 -0.18 -18.98
C GLU A 50 6.08 0.78 -18.84
N ARG A 51 4.86 0.23 -18.72
CA ARG A 51 3.64 1.01 -18.58
C ARG A 51 2.60 0.27 -17.75
N LEU A 52 2.17 0.91 -16.67
CA LEU A 52 1.05 0.48 -15.85
C LEU A 52 -0.17 1.35 -16.17
N VAL A 53 -1.23 0.74 -16.72
CA VAL A 53 -2.54 1.40 -16.91
C VAL A 53 -3.52 0.82 -15.91
N THR A 54 -3.94 1.62 -14.94
CA THR A 54 -4.90 1.21 -13.89
C THR A 54 -5.83 2.37 -13.54
N ARG A 55 -7.00 2.05 -12.98
CA ARG A 55 -7.92 3.06 -12.43
C ARG A 55 -7.43 3.59 -11.09
N SER A 56 -6.77 2.74 -10.30
CA SER A 56 -6.19 3.11 -9.01
C SER A 56 -4.99 2.21 -8.70
N LEU A 57 -4.01 2.78 -8.01
CA LEU A 57 -2.88 2.06 -7.44
C LEU A 57 -2.87 2.30 -5.93
N VAL A 58 -2.89 1.24 -5.14
CA VAL A 58 -2.86 1.29 -3.67
C VAL A 58 -1.68 0.46 -3.17
N ILE A 59 -0.82 1.09 -2.36
CA ILE A 59 0.25 0.42 -1.64
C ILE A 59 -0.23 0.21 -0.21
N VAL A 60 -0.15 -1.02 0.28
CA VAL A 60 -0.56 -1.42 1.63
C VAL A 60 0.65 -1.80 2.49
N ASP A 61 0.49 -1.75 3.81
CA ASP A 61 1.47 -2.30 4.75
C ASP A 61 1.28 -3.82 4.99
N GLU A 62 2.10 -4.42 5.84
CA GLU A 62 2.06 -5.86 6.20
C GLU A 62 0.72 -6.29 6.82
N SER A 63 -0.06 -5.35 7.35
CA SER A 63 -1.40 -5.58 7.91
C SER A 63 -2.51 -5.33 6.88
N ASN A 64 -2.17 -5.21 5.59
CA ASN A 64 -3.07 -4.83 4.49
C ASN A 64 -3.74 -3.46 4.65
N ARG A 65 -3.14 -2.53 5.40
CA ARG A 65 -3.66 -1.17 5.55
C ARG A 65 -3.13 -0.27 4.44
N PRO A 66 -3.99 0.48 3.71
CA PRO A 66 -3.53 1.43 2.69
C PRO A 66 -2.61 2.52 3.28
N ARG A 67 -1.43 2.68 2.66
CA ARG A 67 -0.44 3.72 2.99
C ARG A 67 -0.28 4.76 1.91
N ILE A 68 -0.31 4.35 0.65
CA ILE A 68 -0.25 5.26 -0.50
C ILE A 68 -1.39 4.90 -1.45
N GLY A 69 -2.13 5.90 -1.91
CA GLY A 69 -3.17 5.74 -2.91
C GLY A 69 -2.97 6.72 -4.05
N LEU A 70 -3.12 6.25 -5.29
CA LEU A 70 -3.16 7.05 -6.50
C LEU A 70 -4.45 6.72 -7.22
N GLY A 71 -5.17 7.73 -7.69
CA GLY A 71 -6.40 7.51 -8.42
C GLY A 71 -7.12 8.80 -8.80
N VAL A 72 -8.30 8.63 -9.38
CA VAL A 72 -9.24 9.72 -9.62
C VAL A 72 -10.42 9.51 -8.68
N ASP A 73 -10.66 10.50 -7.85
CA ASP A 73 -11.84 10.58 -6.99
C ASP A 73 -12.85 11.55 -7.63
N GLU A 74 -14.14 11.28 -7.51
CA GLU A 74 -15.18 12.11 -8.15
C GLU A 74 -15.29 13.51 -7.51
N GLU A 75 -15.01 13.63 -6.22
CA GLU A 75 -15.10 14.90 -5.48
C GLU A 75 -13.80 15.69 -5.55
N ILE A 76 -12.66 14.98 -5.43
CA ILE A 76 -11.34 15.60 -5.28
C ILE A 76 -10.60 15.69 -6.63
N GLY A 77 -10.94 14.83 -7.59
CA GLY A 77 -10.23 14.70 -8.86
C GLY A 77 -9.00 13.79 -8.77
N SER A 78 -8.05 13.98 -9.69
CA SER A 78 -6.82 13.18 -9.74
C SER A 78 -5.95 13.48 -8.52
N SER A 79 -5.68 12.46 -7.70
CA SER A 79 -5.05 12.65 -6.41
C SER A 79 -4.07 11.53 -6.03
N ILE A 80 -3.09 11.90 -5.21
CA ILE A 80 -2.16 11.02 -4.52
C ILE A 80 -2.25 11.31 -3.03
N PHE A 81 -2.43 10.29 -2.21
CA PHE A 81 -2.46 10.41 -0.75
C PHE A 81 -1.39 9.53 -0.12
N ILE A 82 -0.70 10.07 0.88
CA ILE A 82 0.12 9.33 1.83
C ILE A 82 -0.59 9.37 3.18
N ARG A 83 -0.79 8.21 3.80
CA ARG A 83 -1.55 8.05 5.04
C ARG A 83 -0.63 7.74 6.23
N ASP A 84 -0.96 8.32 7.39
CA ASP A 84 -0.31 8.02 8.67
C ASP A 84 -0.61 6.59 9.16
N GLU A 85 -0.04 6.17 10.30
CA GLU A 85 -0.25 4.82 10.84
C GLU A 85 -1.72 4.48 11.12
N THR A 86 -2.55 5.49 11.38
CA THR A 86 -3.98 5.40 11.65
C THR A 86 -4.85 5.38 10.39
N GLY A 87 -4.26 5.58 9.20
CA GLY A 87 -4.95 5.58 7.92
C GLY A 87 -5.46 6.96 7.48
N ARG A 88 -5.19 8.02 8.25
CA ARG A 88 -5.58 9.40 7.91
C ARG A 88 -4.56 9.99 6.92
N PRO A 89 -4.99 10.81 5.94
CA PRO A 89 -4.06 11.49 5.04
C PRO A 89 -3.12 12.42 5.81
N ALA A 90 -1.82 12.23 5.64
CA ALA A 90 -0.76 13.10 6.16
C ALA A 90 -0.20 14.03 5.06
N VAL A 91 -0.18 13.54 3.82
CA VAL A 91 0.21 14.33 2.63
C VAL A 91 -0.76 14.05 1.50
N SER A 92 -1.13 15.08 0.75
CA SER A 92 -1.96 14.95 -0.45
C SER A 92 -1.39 15.76 -1.62
N LEU A 93 -1.41 15.19 -2.82
CA LEU A 93 -1.23 15.91 -4.07
C LEU A 93 -2.53 15.81 -4.86
N ALA A 94 -2.99 16.91 -5.44
CA ALA A 94 -4.23 16.96 -6.20
C ALA A 94 -4.07 17.82 -7.44
N ALA A 95 -4.67 17.37 -8.54
CA ALA A 95 -4.90 18.19 -9.73
C ALA A 95 -6.38 18.58 -9.77
N LEU A 96 -6.65 19.83 -9.37
CA LEU A 96 -7.99 20.42 -9.30
C LEU A 96 -8.26 21.19 -10.60
N SER A 97 -9.54 21.52 -10.85
CA SER A 97 -9.93 22.39 -11.96
C SER A 97 -9.30 23.80 -11.87
N SER A 98 -9.04 24.27 -10.66
CA SER A 98 -8.34 25.54 -10.37
C SER A 98 -6.80 25.43 -10.38
N GLY A 99 -6.26 24.25 -10.67
CA GLY A 99 -4.82 23.96 -10.75
C GLY A 99 -4.33 22.97 -9.69
N GLY A 100 -3.00 22.86 -9.56
CA GLY A 100 -2.37 21.86 -8.69
C GLY A 100 -2.29 22.29 -7.23
N SER A 101 -2.34 21.31 -6.32
CA SER A 101 -2.12 21.51 -4.89
C SER A 101 -1.30 20.37 -4.28
N ILE A 102 -0.41 20.70 -3.35
CA ILE A 102 0.28 19.78 -2.44
C ILE A 102 -0.01 20.27 -1.03
N SER A 103 -0.50 19.39 -0.16
CA SER A 103 -0.86 19.73 1.21
C SER A 103 -0.21 18.76 2.20
N ILE A 104 0.24 19.30 3.33
CA ILE A 104 0.66 18.56 4.52
C ILE A 104 -0.40 18.79 5.58
N LEU A 105 -0.87 17.71 6.21
CA LEU A 105 -1.92 17.71 7.21
C LEU A 105 -1.35 17.33 8.58
N ASN A 106 -1.89 17.93 9.64
CA ASN A 106 -1.63 17.48 11.00
C ASN A 106 -2.47 16.24 11.36
N ASP A 107 -2.29 15.74 12.59
CA ASP A 107 -3.02 14.60 13.16
C ASP A 107 -4.55 14.82 13.25
N LYS A 108 -4.99 16.08 13.26
CA LYS A 108 -6.41 16.47 13.22
C LYS A 108 -6.96 16.62 11.80
N GLY A 109 -6.15 16.39 10.76
CA GLY A 109 -6.54 16.56 9.37
C GLY A 109 -6.59 18.02 8.90
N GLN A 110 -6.01 18.96 9.65
CA GLN A 110 -5.90 20.36 9.24
C GLN A 110 -4.65 20.57 8.39
N GLN A 111 -4.78 21.32 7.30
CA GLN A 111 -3.66 21.66 6.44
C GLN A 111 -2.72 22.65 7.15
N VAL A 112 -1.49 22.24 7.41
CA VAL A 112 -0.44 23.06 8.05
C VAL A 112 0.53 23.67 7.04
N ALA A 113 0.63 23.08 5.85
CA ALA A 113 1.37 23.66 4.73
C ALA A 113 0.68 23.30 3.41
N VAL A 114 0.56 24.27 2.51
CA VAL A 114 -0.04 24.08 1.18
C VAL A 114 0.77 24.82 0.13
N LEU A 115 1.26 24.09 -0.88
CA LEU A 115 1.79 24.65 -2.11
C LEU A 115 0.70 24.50 -3.19
N SER A 116 0.19 25.60 -3.73
CA SER A 116 -0.88 25.53 -4.71
C SER A 116 -0.76 26.61 -5.79
N THR A 117 -1.58 26.49 -6.82
CA THR A 117 -1.96 27.63 -7.65
C THR A 117 -2.98 28.52 -6.92
N SER A 118 -2.94 29.81 -7.16
CA SER A 118 -3.95 30.78 -6.76
C SER A 118 -5.05 30.88 -7.81
N GLY A 119 -6.14 31.58 -7.50
CA GLY A 119 -7.25 31.78 -8.44
C GLY A 119 -6.87 32.51 -9.73
N THR A 120 -5.73 33.22 -9.76
CA THR A 120 -5.16 33.89 -10.94
C THR A 120 -4.17 33.02 -11.71
N GLY A 121 -3.94 31.78 -11.26
CA GLY A 121 -3.00 30.83 -11.87
C GLY A 121 -1.57 30.90 -11.33
N ASP A 122 -1.32 31.72 -10.30
CA ASP A 122 0.02 31.92 -9.75
C ASP A 122 0.40 30.93 -8.67
N GLY A 123 1.69 30.65 -8.52
CA GLY A 123 2.17 29.86 -7.40
C GLY A 123 2.04 30.59 -6.06
N GLN A 124 1.59 29.86 -5.04
CA GLN A 124 1.62 30.28 -3.64
C GLN A 124 1.99 29.13 -2.69
N LEU A 125 2.70 29.46 -1.63
CA LEU A 125 2.88 28.63 -0.43
C LEU A 125 2.12 29.28 0.73
N ARG A 126 1.31 28.51 1.44
CA ARG A 126 0.61 28.92 2.67
C ARG A 126 1.05 28.03 3.82
N LEU A 127 1.46 28.64 4.93
CA LEU A 127 1.72 27.98 6.20
C LEU A 127 0.60 28.31 7.16
N SER A 128 0.15 27.32 7.92
CA SER A 128 -0.94 27.46 8.89
C SER A 128 -0.57 26.84 10.23
N ASP A 129 -1.20 27.33 11.28
CA ASP A 129 -1.04 26.79 12.63
C ASP A 129 -1.80 25.46 12.82
N SER A 130 -1.69 24.91 14.04
CA SER A 130 -2.38 23.68 14.44
C SER A 130 -3.92 23.76 14.48
N GLN A 131 -4.51 24.92 14.17
CA GLN A 131 -5.95 25.12 14.04
C GLN A 131 -6.36 25.40 12.58
N GLY A 132 -5.40 25.43 11.65
CA GLY A 132 -5.62 25.73 10.24
C GLY A 132 -5.64 27.23 9.92
N ARG A 133 -5.29 28.11 10.86
CA ARG A 133 -5.21 29.56 10.62
C ARG A 133 -3.91 29.89 9.92
N THR A 134 -3.96 30.78 8.92
CA THR A 134 -2.78 31.16 8.15
C THR A 134 -1.81 31.94 9.03
N VAL A 135 -0.54 31.52 9.07
CA VAL A 135 0.56 32.23 9.77
C VAL A 135 1.58 32.81 8.80
N GLY A 136 1.61 32.34 7.56
CA GLY A 136 2.48 32.89 6.53
C GLY A 136 2.08 32.51 5.12
N ARG A 137 2.40 33.38 4.16
CA ARG A 137 2.25 33.15 2.72
C ARG A 137 3.48 33.62 1.94
N ILE A 138 3.82 32.90 0.87
CA ILE A 138 4.85 33.27 -0.12
C ILE A 138 4.25 33.09 -1.51
N GLY A 139 4.45 34.05 -2.41
CA GLY A 139 3.94 33.99 -3.79
C GLY A 139 2.83 35.01 -4.02
N ARG A 140 1.92 34.73 -4.96
CA ARG A 140 0.79 35.61 -5.28
C ARG A 140 -0.52 34.89 -4.98
N TRP A 141 -1.35 35.49 -4.12
CA TRP A 141 -2.63 34.95 -3.68
C TRP A 141 -3.78 35.91 -3.97
N ALA A 142 -5.01 35.44 -3.83
CA ALA A 142 -6.20 36.25 -4.11
C ALA A 142 -6.17 37.56 -3.29
N GLY A 143 -6.43 38.67 -3.97
CA GLY A 143 -6.41 40.00 -3.35
C GLY A 143 -5.05 40.71 -3.36
N GLU A 144 -3.96 40.04 -3.74
CA GLU A 144 -2.64 40.68 -3.91
C GLU A 144 -2.32 40.96 -5.38
N GLU A 145 -1.98 42.21 -5.70
CA GLU A 145 -1.57 42.59 -7.06
C GLU A 145 -0.20 42.02 -7.45
N LYS A 146 0.70 41.86 -6.47
CA LYS A 146 2.09 41.44 -6.67
C LYS A 146 2.42 40.23 -5.81
N ALA A 147 3.39 39.43 -6.26
CA ALA A 147 3.94 38.37 -5.43
C ALA A 147 4.68 38.96 -4.23
N GLY A 148 4.59 38.30 -3.08
CA GLY A 148 5.21 38.75 -1.85
C GLY A 148 5.40 37.65 -0.81
N ILE A 149 5.91 38.05 0.35
CA ILE A 149 6.01 37.24 1.56
C ILE A 149 5.28 38.00 2.66
N ARG A 150 4.35 37.35 3.34
CA ARG A 150 3.64 37.92 4.49
C ARG A 150 3.56 36.91 5.62
N PHE A 151 3.78 37.38 6.84
CA PHE A 151 3.48 36.66 8.08
C PHE A 151 2.30 37.35 8.76
N TYR A 152 1.47 36.57 9.45
CA TYR A 152 0.28 37.06 10.13
C TYR A 152 0.44 36.84 11.62
N GLU A 153 0.08 37.84 12.43
CA GLU A 153 -0.08 37.66 13.86
C GLU A 153 -1.39 36.93 14.17
N HIS A 154 -1.53 36.39 15.38
CA HIS A 154 -2.66 35.55 15.78
C HIS A 154 -4.03 36.23 15.60
N ASP A 155 -4.06 37.56 15.65
CA ASP A 155 -5.25 38.40 15.61
C ASP A 155 -5.41 39.16 14.28
N ASP A 156 -4.46 39.00 13.34
CA ASP A 156 -4.55 39.67 12.05
C ASP A 156 -5.67 39.06 11.18
N PRO A 157 -6.50 39.90 10.53
CA PRO A 157 -7.46 39.39 9.56
C PRO A 157 -6.74 38.76 8.37
N VAL A 158 -7.08 37.51 8.06
CA VAL A 158 -6.58 36.80 6.88
C VAL A 158 -7.47 37.14 5.68
N PRO A 159 -6.93 37.75 4.61
CA PRO A 159 -7.67 37.95 3.35
C PRO A 159 -7.76 36.67 2.51
#